data_AF-A0A2S5LKA1-F1
#
_entry.id   AF-A0A2S5LKA1-F1
#
_cell.length_a   1.000
_cell.length_b   1.000
_cell.length_c   1.000
_cell.angle_alpha   90.00
_cell.angle_beta   90.00
_cell.angle_gamma   90.00
#
_symmetry.space_group_name_H-M   'P 1'
#
loop_
_entity.id
_entity.type
_entity.pdbx_description
1 polymer ?
#
loop_
_entity_poly.entity_id
_entity_poly.type
_entity_poly.pdbx_seq_one_letter_code
_entity_poly.pdbx_strand_id
1 'polypeptide(L)' 'MNSISFSNAFDVITDNKEEANELQVRADLMIALRDIVEDKGWKQAEAAEVFKLSQPQISDLLQGRIDKLSI' A
#
# COMPACT_ATOMS: atom_id res chain seq x y z
N MET A 1 15.01 4.95 -28.56
CA MET A 1 14.37 5.41 -27.32
C MET A 1 15.35 5.14 -26.19
N ASN A 2 15.77 6.16 -25.43
CA ASN A 2 16.53 5.90 -24.21
C ASN A 2 15.54 5.48 -23.13
N SER A 3 15.66 4.25 -22.63
CA SER A 3 14.94 3.78 -21.45
C SER A 3 15.75 4.11 -20.20
N ILE A 4 15.17 4.89 -19.29
CA ILE A 4 15.74 5.11 -17.96
C ILE A 4 15.23 3.98 -17.06
N SER A 5 16.14 3.23 -16.45
CA SER A 5 15.82 2.14 -15.53
C SER A 5 15.96 2.63 -14.10
N PHE A 6 14.94 2.39 -13.28
CA PHE A 6 14.95 2.65 -11.84
C PHE A 6 14.76 1.34 -11.09
N SER A 7 15.38 1.22 -9.92
CA SER A 7 15.20 0.05 -9.04
C SER A 7 13.91 0.14 -8.24
N ASN A 8 13.44 1.37 -7.98
CA ASN A 8 12.20 1.66 -7.28
C ASN A 8 11.34 2.60 -8.13
N ALA A 9 10.05 2.28 -8.28
CA ALA A 9 9.11 3.10 -9.05
C ALA A 9 8.96 4.53 -8.48
N PHE A 10 9.17 4.69 -7.16
CA PHE A 10 9.07 5.96 -6.47
C PHE A 10 10.27 6.88 -6.70
N ASP A 11 11.41 6.36 -7.18
CA ASP A 11 12.59 7.17 -7.54
C ASP A 11 12.26 8.25 -8.60
N VAL A 12 11.19 8.07 -9.39
CA VAL A 12 10.76 9.03 -10.42
C VAL A 12 9.99 10.22 -9.82
N ILE A 13 9.42 10.05 -8.64
CA ILE A 13 8.51 11.04 -8.01
C ILE A 13 9.02 11.57 -6.68
N THR A 14 10.14 11.08 -6.17
CA THR A 14 10.77 11.52 -4.93
C THR A 14 12.21 11.94 -5.17
N ASP A 15 12.63 13.07 -4.60
CA ASP A 15 14.03 13.51 -4.64
C ASP A 15 14.91 12.79 -3.60
N ASN A 16 14.29 12.04 -2.67
CA ASN A 16 14.96 11.32 -1.59
C ASN A 16 14.77 9.80 -1.71
N LYS A 17 15.88 9.05 -1.73
CA LYS A 17 15.86 7.58 -1.74
C LYS A 17 15.22 6.97 -0.50
N GLU A 18 15.35 7.60 0.67
CA GLU A 18 14.72 7.10 1.89
C GLU A 18 13.19 7.17 1.79
N GLU A 19 12.68 8.28 1.24
CA GLU A 19 11.25 8.47 0.97
C GLU A 19 10.75 7.48 -0.09
N ALA A 20 11.51 7.28 -1.17
CA ALA A 20 11.19 6.27 -2.18
C ALA A 20 11.05 4.87 -1.57
N ASN A 21 11.99 4.49 -0.70
CA ASN A 21 11.98 3.18 -0.03
C ASN A 21 10.81 3.06 0.95
N GLU A 22 10.51 4.12 1.70
CA GLU A 22 9.35 4.14 2.59
C GLU A 22 8.04 3.94 1.81
N LEU A 23 7.86 4.65 0.69
CA LEU A 23 6.70 4.47 -0.19
C LEU A 23 6.67 3.06 -0.79
N GLN A 24 7.81 2.49 -1.16
CA GLN A 24 7.86 1.11 -1.66
C GLN A 24 7.40 0.11 -0.59
N VAL A 25 7.91 0.22 0.64
CA VAL A 25 7.51 -0.65 1.76
C VAL A 25 6.02 -0.52 2.05
N ARG A 26 5.48 0.70 2.04
CA ARG A 26 4.03 0.94 2.21
C ARG A 26 3.22 0.31 1.09
N ALA A 27 3.64 0.46 -0.17
CA ALA A 27 2.95 -0.11 -1.32
C ALA A 27 2.94 -1.65 -1.25
N ASP A 28 4.08 -2.27 -0.97
CA ASP A 28 4.20 -3.72 -0.86
C ASP A 28 3.28 -4.27 0.26
N LEU A 29 3.22 -3.58 1.40
CA LEU A 29 2.32 -3.94 2.49
C LEU A 29 0.84 -3.82 2.09
N MET A 30 0.46 -2.75 1.39
CA MET A 30 -0.92 -2.57 0.92
C MET A 30 -1.34 -3.63 -0.09
N ILE A 31 -0.44 -4.05 -0.98
CA ILE A 31 -0.68 -5.12 -1.94
C ILE A 31 -0.90 -6.43 -1.17
N ALA A 32 0.02 -6.80 -0.29
CA ALA A 32 -0.10 -8.04 0.49
C ALA A 32 -1.41 -8.08 1.32
N LEU A 33 -1.78 -6.97 1.96
CA LEU A 33 -3.02 -6.90 2.75
C LEU A 33 -4.27 -6.98 1.87
N ARG A 34 -4.26 -6.37 0.68
CA ARG A 34 -5.36 -6.47 -0.29
C ARG A 34 -5.52 -7.90 -0.80
N ASP A 35 -4.42 -8.56 -1.17
CA ASP A 35 -4.43 -9.95 -1.64
C ASP A 35 -5.03 -10.87 -0.57
N ILE A 36 -4.68 -10.67 0.70
CA ILE A 36 -5.28 -11.43 1.82
C ILE A 36 -6.79 -11.19 1.91
N VAL A 37 -7.26 -9.94 1.79
CA VAL A 37 -8.70 -9.62 1.86
C VAL A 37 -9.46 -10.27 0.70
N GLU A 38 -8.89 -10.22 -0.51
CA GLU A 38 -9.46 -10.80 -1.72
C GLU A 38 -9.49 -12.34 -1.65
N ASP A 39 -8.38 -12.98 -1.29
CA ASP A 39 -8.27 -14.44 -1.14
C ASP A 39 -9.22 -15.00 -0.09
N LYS A 40 -9.50 -14.23 0.97
CA LYS A 40 -10.43 -14.61 2.03
C LYS A 40 -11.88 -14.26 1.70
N GLY A 41 -12.12 -13.49 0.64
CA GLY A 41 -13.46 -13.00 0.27
C GLY A 41 -14.09 -12.11 1.35
N TRP A 42 -13.27 -11.41 2.15
CA TRP A 42 -13.77 -10.59 3.25
C TRP A 42 -14.43 -9.32 2.75
N LYS A 43 -15.56 -8.97 3.37
CA LYS A 43 -16.08 -7.61 3.31
C LYS A 43 -15.18 -6.68 4.14
N GLN A 44 -15.23 -5.38 3.84
CA GLN A 44 -14.45 -4.37 4.56
C GLN A 44 -14.64 -4.42 6.09
N ALA A 45 -15.86 -4.69 6.56
CA ALA A 45 -16.15 -4.79 7.98
C ALA A 45 -15.47 -6.02 8.63
N GLU A 46 -15.38 -7.14 7.92
CA GLU A 46 -14.70 -8.34 8.43
C GLU A 46 -13.19 -8.14 8.47
N ALA A 47 -12.63 -7.53 7.42
CA ALA A 47 -11.22 -7.15 7.38
C ALA A 47 -10.85 -6.15 8.48
N ALA A 48 -11.75 -5.21 8.81
CA ALA A 48 -11.57 -4.26 9.91
C ALA A 48 -11.40 -4.97 11.26
N GLU A 49 -12.27 -5.93 11.56
CA GLU A 49 -12.18 -6.73 12.78
C GLU A 49 -10.89 -7.57 12.82
N VAL A 50 -10.53 -8.23 11.71
CA VAL A 50 -9.35 -9.10 11.65
C VAL A 50 -8.04 -8.32 11.74
N PHE A 51 -7.92 -7.23 10.99
CA PHE A 51 -6.74 -6.37 11.00
C PHE A 51 -6.72 -5.41 12.20
N LYS A 52 -7.78 -5.38 13.01
CA LYS A 52 -7.96 -4.47 14.15
C LYS A 52 -7.82 -2.99 13.74
N LEU A 53 -8.38 -2.69 12.58
CA LEU A 53 -8.43 -1.35 12.01
C LEU A 53 -9.88 -0.90 11.90
N SER A 54 -10.10 0.41 11.83
CA SER A 54 -11.44 0.92 11.53
C SER A 54 -11.83 0.66 10.07
N GLN A 55 -13.13 0.56 9.78
CA GLN A 55 -13.62 0.41 8.42
C GLN A 55 -13.12 1.51 7.45
N PRO A 56 -13.05 2.81 7.84
CA PRO A 56 -12.44 3.85 6.98
C PRO A 56 -10.99 3.56 6.62
N GLN A 57 -10.17 3.09 7.57
CA GLN A 57 -8.77 2.73 7.30
C GLN A 57 -8.66 1.53 6.35
N ILE A 58 -9.54 0.53 6.48
CA ILE A 58 -9.62 -0.57 5.51
C ILE A 58 -10.02 -0.06 4.13
N SER A 59 -10.98 0.86 4.05
CA SER A 59 -11.38 1.45 2.78
C SER A 59 -10.22 2.21 2.12
N ASP A 60 -9.48 3.01 2.88
CA ASP A 60 -8.30 3.73 2.39
C ASP A 60 -7.23 2.75 1.88
N LEU A 61 -6.99 1.66 2.63
CA LEU A 61 -6.06 0.61 2.27
C LEU A 61 -6.44 -0.06 0.95
N LEU A 62 -7.69 -0.51 0.81
CA LEU A 62 -8.17 -1.18 -0.40
C LEU A 62 -8.25 -0.21 -1.60
N GLN A 63 -8.39 1.09 -1.36
CA GLN A 63 -8.31 2.12 -2.40
C GLN A 63 -6.87 2.50 -2.79
N GLY A 64 -5.85 2.02 -2.08
CA GLY A 64 -4.45 2.36 -2.36
C GLY A 64 -4.05 3.77 -1.92
N ARG A 65 -4.73 4.34 -0.90
CA ARG A 65 -4.36 5.62 -0.28
C ARG A 65 -3.08 5.49 0.55
N ILE A 66 -1.94 5.45 -0.12
CA ILE A 66 -0.63 5.19 0.49
C ILE A 66 -0.21 6.25 1.51
N ASP A 67 -0.71 7.48 1.36
CA ASP A 67 -0.52 8.61 2.28
C ASP A 67 -1.24 8.42 3.63
N LYS A 68 -2.25 7.54 3.68
CA LYS A 68 -3.06 7.26 4.88
C LYS A 68 -2.55 6.08 5.68
N LEU A 69 -1.62 5.29 5.12
CA LEU A 69 -0.99 4.19 5.84
C LEU A 69 0.20 4.71 6.64
N SER A 70 0.20 4.44 7.95
CA SER A 70 1.34 4.66 8.82
C SER A 70 1.91 3.30 9.22
N ILE A 71 3.23 3.14 9.10
CA ILE A 71 4.00 1.95 9.49
C ILE A 71 4.84 2.30 10.71
#